data_AF-A0A3M1NIL3-F1
#
_entry.id   AF-A0A3M1NIL3-F1
#
_cell.length_a   1.000
_cell.length_b   1.000
_cell.length_c   1.000
_cell.angle_alpha   90.00
_cell.angle_beta   90.00
_cell.angle_gamma   90.00
#
_symmetry.space_group_name_H-M   'P 1'
#
loop_
_entity.id
_entity.type
_entity.pdbx_description
1 polymer ?
#
loop_
_entity_poly.entity_id
_entity_poly.type
_entity_poly.pdbx_seq_one_letter_code
_entity_poly.pdbx_strand_id
1 'polypeptide(L)'
;MGMPIKKSRRFVRRSTKWIAIEAKCGGSLNLAFVDPEGPEDLNWHTIHRLAQVNRMDMIINFPTSGITRLFASENYETVDKFFGTDEWRQNTLREEKAAVKRRRWIDLYRRRLQPYGYHVVTSEDVSALREYIARNSRNAQLYTLIFVSKHELGDKLWQGVLDYLKQRRLF
;
A
#
# COMPACT_ATOMS: atom_id res chain seq x y z
N MET A 1 21.67 30.29 -3.79
CA MET A 1 21.44 31.17 -2.62
C MET A 1 20.18 30.67 -1.94
N GLY A 2 20.30 29.84 -0.89
CA GLY A 2 19.17 29.19 -0.22
C GLY A 2 19.27 29.43 1.29
N MET A 3 18.27 30.10 1.85
CA MET A 3 18.16 30.37 3.28
C MET A 3 17.90 29.08 4.06
N PRO A 4 18.53 28.83 5.23
CA PRO A 4 18.15 27.73 6.09
C PRO A 4 16.93 28.11 6.93
N ILE A 5 15.92 27.23 6.94
CA ILE A 5 14.73 27.33 7.79
C ILE A 5 15.17 27.17 9.25
N LYS A 6 15.12 28.26 10.04
CA LYS A 6 15.40 28.22 11.48
C LYS A 6 14.28 27.48 12.21
N LYS A 7 14.56 26.27 12.72
CA LYS A 7 13.71 25.61 13.72
C LYS A 7 13.70 26.42 15.02
N SER A 8 12.59 27.08 15.38
CA SER A 8 12.49 27.78 16.66
C SER A 8 12.30 26.78 17.80
N ARG A 9 13.34 26.58 18.61
CA ARG A 9 13.21 25.88 19.90
C ARG A 9 12.77 26.89 20.96
N ARG A 10 11.60 26.71 21.55
CA ARG A 10 11.18 27.51 22.71
C ARG A 10 11.81 26.92 23.98
N PHE A 11 12.71 27.67 24.60
CA PHE A 11 13.28 27.35 25.90
C PHE A 11 12.51 28.12 26.98
N VAL A 12 11.94 27.42 27.95
CA VAL A 12 11.34 28.03 29.15
C VAL A 12 12.28 27.73 30.32
N ARG A 13 12.69 28.78 31.03
CA ARG A 13 13.66 28.72 32.12
C ARG A 13 12.93 28.43 33.44
N ARG A 14 13.06 27.23 33.99
CA ARG A 14 12.82 26.93 35.41
C ARG A 14 13.97 26.06 35.92
N SER A 15 14.65 26.55 36.96
CA SER A 15 15.70 25.92 37.80
C SER A 15 16.52 24.75 37.21
N THR A 16 17.79 25.05 36.89
CA THR A 16 18.99 24.18 36.95
C THR A 16 18.99 22.79 36.31
N LYS A 17 18.01 22.42 35.48
CA LYS A 17 18.11 21.22 34.63
C LYS A 17 17.52 21.51 33.26
N TRP A 18 18.35 21.43 32.23
CA TRP A 18 17.90 21.51 30.83
C TRP A 18 17.11 20.24 30.51
N ILE A 19 15.79 20.26 30.70
CA ILE A 19 14.92 19.26 30.12
C ILE A 19 14.59 19.77 28.73
N ALA A 20 15.17 19.14 27.70
CA ALA A 20 14.66 19.28 26.36
C ALA A 20 13.25 18.68 26.36
N ILE A 21 12.23 19.53 26.47
CA ILE A 21 10.88 19.14 26.13
C ILE A 21 10.88 19.11 24.60
N GLU A 22 11.24 17.96 24.03
CA GLU A 22 10.81 17.66 22.68
C GLU A 22 9.29 17.80 22.68
N ALA A 23 8.79 18.87 22.08
CA ALA A 23 7.39 18.90 21.70
C ALA A 23 7.19 17.69 20.79
N LYS A 24 6.60 16.63 21.34
CA LYS A 24 5.98 15.55 20.56
C LYS A 24 4.97 16.25 19.66
N CYS A 25 5.40 16.65 18.45
CA CYS A 25 4.48 17.07 17.42
C CYS A 25 3.56 15.87 17.22
N GLY A 26 2.32 15.98 17.71
CA GLY A 26 1.34 14.91 17.63
C GLY A 26 1.30 14.43 16.19
N GLY A 27 1.72 13.19 15.95
CA GLY A 27 1.76 12.67 14.59
C GLY A 27 0.34 12.64 14.04
N SER A 28 0.12 13.20 12.86
CA SER A 28 -1.16 13.09 12.18
C SER A 28 -1.42 11.63 11.76
N LEU A 29 -2.69 11.26 11.74
CA LEU A 29 -3.15 10.07 11.03
C LEU A 29 -3.29 10.47 9.56
N ASN A 30 -2.42 9.93 8.69
CA ASN A 30 -2.51 10.17 7.25
C ASN A 30 -2.89 8.86 6.56
N LEU A 31 -3.90 8.94 5.71
CA LEU A 31 -4.39 7.84 4.88
C LEU A 31 -4.49 8.35 3.44
N ALA A 32 -3.86 7.65 2.50
CA ALA A 32 -4.02 7.90 1.09
C ALA A 32 -4.88 6.80 0.46
N PHE A 33 -5.89 7.20 -0.32
CA PHE A 33 -6.57 6.30 -1.23
C PHE A 33 -5.98 6.48 -2.63
N VAL A 34 -5.37 5.42 -3.15
CA VAL A 34 -4.72 5.41 -4.46
C VAL A 34 -5.58 4.61 -5.42
N ASP A 35 -6.21 5.31 -6.36
CA ASP A 35 -7.19 4.75 -7.28
C ASP A 35 -6.82 5.05 -8.74
N PRO A 36 -5.93 4.26 -9.35
CA PRO A 36 -5.58 4.44 -10.75
C PRO A 36 -6.66 3.86 -11.67
N GLU A 37 -6.93 4.49 -12.82
CA GLU A 37 -7.83 3.91 -13.83
C GLU A 37 -7.21 2.65 -14.46
N GLY A 38 -5.90 2.66 -14.66
CA GLY A 38 -5.11 1.50 -15.05
C GLY A 38 -3.67 1.54 -14.55
N PRO A 39 -2.88 0.48 -14.81
CA PRO A 39 -1.48 0.43 -14.39
C PRO A 39 -0.62 1.52 -15.02
N GLU A 40 -1.06 2.09 -16.15
CA GLU A 40 -0.39 3.18 -16.85
C GLU A 40 -0.36 4.48 -16.03
N ASP A 41 -1.39 4.70 -15.20
CA ASP A 41 -1.59 5.94 -14.44
C ASP A 41 -0.85 5.96 -13.10
N LEU A 42 -0.32 4.82 -12.66
CA LEU A 42 0.38 4.71 -11.39
C LEU A 42 1.81 4.23 -11.58
N ASN A 43 2.75 5.16 -11.52
CA ASN A 43 4.16 4.85 -11.41
C ASN A 43 4.54 4.51 -9.96
N TRP A 44 5.42 3.53 -9.77
CA TRP A 44 5.99 3.19 -8.46
C TRP A 44 6.57 4.39 -7.72
N HIS A 45 7.12 5.38 -8.44
CA HIS A 45 7.64 6.61 -7.85
C HIS A 45 6.60 7.31 -6.97
N THR A 46 5.32 7.32 -7.35
CA THR A 46 4.24 7.93 -6.56
C THR A 46 4.05 7.19 -5.23
N ILE A 47 3.98 5.86 -5.27
CA ILE A 47 3.88 5.03 -4.08
C ILE A 47 5.12 5.17 -3.20
N HIS A 48 6.31 5.20 -3.81
CA HIS A 48 7.56 5.44 -3.11
C HIS A 48 7.54 6.77 -2.35
N ARG A 49 7.06 7.87 -2.96
CA ARG A 49 6.95 9.18 -2.30
C ARG A 49 5.97 9.15 -1.12
N LEU A 50 4.81 8.51 -1.28
CA LEU A 50 3.85 8.32 -0.19
C LEU A 50 4.46 7.48 0.94
N ALA A 51 5.19 6.42 0.59
CA ALA A 51 5.88 5.54 1.52
C ALA A 51 7.01 6.24 2.30
N GLN A 52 7.57 7.35 1.81
CA GLN A 52 8.56 8.14 2.55
C GLN A 52 7.93 8.99 3.68
N VAL A 53 6.62 9.22 3.66
CA VAL A 53 5.93 9.94 4.73
C VAL A 53 5.93 9.10 6.00
N ASN A 54 6.33 9.70 7.13
CA ASN A 54 6.59 8.98 8.39
C ASN A 54 5.38 8.16 8.88
N ARG A 55 4.17 8.73 8.82
CA ARG A 55 2.92 8.05 9.19
C ARG A 55 1.96 8.12 8.01
N MET A 56 1.99 7.13 7.12
CA MET A 56 1.10 7.07 5.97
C MET A 56 0.58 5.65 5.81
N ASP A 57 -0.73 5.49 5.97
CA ASP A 57 -1.41 4.28 5.55
C ASP A 57 -1.91 4.46 4.13
N MET A 58 -2.01 3.38 3.36
CA MET A 58 -2.52 3.43 1.99
C MET A 58 -3.57 2.35 1.77
N ILE A 59 -4.66 2.74 1.10
CA ILE A 59 -5.59 1.82 0.44
C ILE A 59 -5.34 1.98 -1.04
N ILE A 60 -4.96 0.90 -1.73
CA ILE A 60 -4.61 0.95 -3.14
C ILE A 60 -5.59 0.07 -3.90
N ASN A 61 -6.29 0.64 -4.87
CA ASN A 61 -7.05 -0.12 -5.85
C ASN A 61 -6.06 -0.77 -6.84
N PHE A 62 -5.82 -2.08 -6.67
CA PHE A 62 -4.81 -2.80 -7.43
C PHE A 62 -5.36 -3.23 -8.80
N PRO A 63 -4.88 -2.66 -9.93
CA PRO A 63 -5.49 -2.79 -11.26
C PRO A 63 -5.16 -4.14 -11.94
N THR A 64 -5.55 -5.25 -11.33
CA THR A 64 -5.18 -6.61 -11.78
C THR A 64 -5.56 -6.89 -13.24
N SER A 65 -6.77 -6.48 -13.66
CA SER A 65 -7.24 -6.67 -15.03
C SER A 65 -6.42 -5.85 -16.03
N GLY A 66 -6.03 -4.63 -15.65
CA GLY A 66 -5.13 -3.80 -16.43
C GLY A 66 -3.76 -4.44 -16.59
N ILE A 67 -3.15 -4.93 -15.50
CA ILE A 67 -1.85 -5.62 -15.56
C ILE A 67 -1.93 -6.86 -16.46
N THR A 68 -3.02 -7.62 -16.37
CA THR A 68 -3.24 -8.81 -17.19
C THR A 68 -3.35 -8.46 -18.69
N ARG A 69 -3.98 -7.33 -19.02
CA ARG A 69 -4.11 -6.83 -20.40
C ARG A 69 -2.75 -6.38 -20.96
N LEU A 70 -2.01 -5.59 -20.19
CA LEU A 70 -0.67 -5.13 -20.58
C LEU A 70 0.29 -6.30 -20.77
N PHE A 71 0.17 -7.31 -19.92
CA PHE A 71 0.91 -8.56 -20.06
C PHE A 71 0.58 -9.29 -21.37
N ALA A 72 -0.71 -9.41 -21.72
CA ALA A 72 -1.14 -10.06 -22.95
C ALA A 72 -0.74 -9.30 -24.22
N SER A 73 -0.60 -7.97 -24.15
CA SER A 73 -0.11 -7.14 -25.24
C SER A 73 1.40 -6.92 -25.24
N GLU A 74 2.14 -7.67 -24.41
CA GLU A 74 3.61 -7.57 -24.26
C GLU A 74 4.12 -6.15 -23.90
N ASN A 75 3.27 -5.30 -23.32
CA ASN A 75 3.63 -3.96 -22.87
C ASN A 75 4.28 -4.03 -21.48
N TYR A 76 5.45 -4.64 -21.42
CA TYR A 76 6.15 -4.92 -20.17
C TYR A 76 6.74 -3.67 -19.53
N GLU A 77 7.12 -2.66 -20.31
CA GLU A 77 7.68 -1.40 -19.80
C GLU A 77 6.69 -0.68 -18.87
N THR A 78 5.41 -0.68 -19.22
CA THR A 78 4.37 -0.05 -18.40
C THR A 78 4.17 -0.81 -17.09
N VAL A 79 4.25 -2.14 -17.13
CA VAL A 79 4.18 -2.97 -15.92
C VAL A 79 5.43 -2.78 -15.04
N ASP A 80 6.62 -2.64 -15.64
CA ASP A 80 7.85 -2.31 -14.91
C ASP A 80 7.74 -0.95 -14.20
N LYS A 81 7.16 0.06 -14.85
CA LYS A 81 6.89 1.38 -14.24
C LYS A 81 5.95 1.28 -13.06
N PHE A 82 4.91 0.44 -13.14
CA PHE A 82 3.95 0.21 -12.07
C PHE A 82 4.60 -0.44 -10.84
N PHE A 83 5.39 -1.51 -11.03
CA PHE A 83 6.09 -2.20 -9.92
C PHE A 83 7.38 -1.50 -9.47
N GLY A 84 7.97 -0.68 -10.34
CA GLY A 84 9.29 -0.08 -10.16
C GLY A 84 10.43 -1.10 -10.24
N THR A 85 10.21 -2.24 -10.89
CA THR A 85 11.12 -3.37 -11.05
C THR A 85 10.60 -4.29 -12.16
N ASP A 86 11.44 -5.16 -12.71
CA ASP A 86 11.08 -6.23 -13.66
C ASP A 86 10.84 -7.59 -12.97
N GLU A 87 11.06 -7.68 -11.65
CA GLU A 87 10.91 -8.91 -10.85
C GLU A 87 9.53 -9.57 -11.01
N TRP A 88 8.49 -8.80 -11.32
CA TRP A 88 7.13 -9.31 -11.52
C TRP A 88 7.05 -10.33 -12.66
N ARG A 89 8.01 -10.31 -13.61
CA ARG A 89 8.11 -11.26 -14.72
C ARG A 89 8.49 -12.66 -14.25
N GLN A 90 9.28 -12.75 -13.17
CA GLN A 90 9.82 -14.02 -12.67
C GLN A 90 8.68 -14.95 -12.27
N ASN A 91 8.67 -16.15 -12.85
CA ASN A 91 7.67 -17.20 -12.65
C ASN A 91 6.22 -16.85 -13.05
N THR A 92 5.91 -15.59 -13.37
CA THR A 92 4.59 -15.17 -13.89
C THR A 92 4.42 -15.56 -15.37
N LEU A 93 5.49 -15.47 -16.16
CA LEU A 93 5.49 -15.81 -17.59
C LEU A 93 5.10 -17.28 -17.85
N ARG A 94 5.47 -18.18 -16.92
CA ARG A 94 5.24 -19.63 -17.03
C ARG A 94 4.02 -20.12 -16.24
N GLU A 95 3.40 -19.24 -15.45
CA GLU A 95 2.20 -19.57 -14.69
C GLU A 95 0.98 -19.48 -15.61
N GLU A 96 0.05 -20.42 -15.53
CA GLU A 96 -1.20 -20.36 -16.30
C GLU A 96 -2.36 -19.89 -15.42
N LYS A 97 -2.30 -20.16 -14.11
CA LYS A 97 -3.38 -19.83 -13.19
C LYS A 97 -3.38 -18.34 -12.86
N ALA A 98 -4.38 -17.62 -13.39
CA ALA A 98 -4.55 -16.18 -13.14
C ALA A 98 -4.61 -15.80 -11.65
N ALA A 99 -5.16 -16.68 -10.80
CA ALA A 99 -5.20 -16.47 -9.36
C ALA A 99 -3.80 -16.46 -8.72
N VAL A 100 -2.92 -17.35 -9.18
CA VAL A 100 -1.53 -17.43 -8.69
C VAL A 100 -0.72 -16.24 -9.17
N LYS A 101 -0.87 -15.82 -10.44
CA LYS A 101 -0.24 -14.59 -10.95
C LYS A 101 -0.60 -13.37 -10.12
N ARG A 102 -1.90 -13.16 -9.87
CA ARG A 102 -2.40 -12.05 -9.06
C ARG A 102 -1.80 -12.04 -7.66
N ARG A 103 -1.79 -13.21 -7.00
CA ARG A 103 -1.20 -13.35 -5.66
C ARG A 103 0.26 -12.92 -5.67
N ARG A 104 1.06 -13.45 -6.59
CA ARG A 104 2.48 -13.09 -6.75
C ARG A 104 2.69 -11.60 -7.00
N TRP A 105 1.85 -10.97 -7.82
CA TRP A 105 1.90 -9.53 -8.08
C TRP A 105 1.64 -8.71 -6.82
N ILE A 106 0.57 -9.01 -6.08
CA ILE A 106 0.24 -8.29 -4.84
C ILE A 106 1.36 -8.50 -3.80
N ASP A 107 1.86 -9.72 -3.67
CA ASP A 107 2.92 -10.04 -2.70
C ASP A 107 4.21 -9.31 -3.04
N LEU A 108 4.60 -9.26 -4.32
CA LEU A 108 5.73 -8.45 -4.77
C LEU A 108 5.52 -6.98 -4.41
N TYR A 109 4.35 -6.42 -4.72
CA TYR A 109 4.05 -5.02 -4.44
C TYR A 109 4.15 -4.69 -2.95
N ARG A 110 3.66 -5.59 -2.08
CA ARG A 110 3.79 -5.46 -0.62
C ARG A 110 5.24 -5.59 -0.16
N ARG A 111 5.99 -6.58 -0.65
CA ARG A 111 7.42 -6.75 -0.30
C ARG A 111 8.23 -5.51 -0.66
N ARG A 112 7.93 -4.87 -1.79
CA ARG A 112 8.55 -3.61 -2.20
C ARG A 112 8.29 -2.46 -1.21
N LEU A 113 7.22 -2.51 -0.42
CA LEU A 113 6.91 -1.53 0.62
C LEU A 113 7.60 -1.82 1.96
N GLN A 114 8.03 -3.06 2.21
CA GLN A 114 8.66 -3.48 3.46
C GLN A 114 9.85 -2.59 3.89
N PRO A 115 10.78 -2.19 3.00
CA PRO A 115 11.91 -1.34 3.37
C PRO A 115 11.51 0.04 3.93
N TYR A 116 10.26 0.48 3.70
CA TYR A 116 9.73 1.76 4.20
C TYR A 116 8.97 1.62 5.53
N GLY A 117 9.05 0.45 6.17
CA GLY A 117 8.44 0.16 7.46
C GLY A 117 7.00 -0.33 7.39
N TYR A 118 6.50 -0.71 6.21
CA TYR A 118 5.17 -1.31 6.08
C TYR A 118 5.19 -2.77 6.52
N HIS A 119 4.13 -3.19 7.20
CA HIS A 119 3.93 -4.58 7.56
C HIS A 119 3.52 -5.39 6.34
N VAL A 120 4.23 -6.48 6.10
CA VAL A 120 3.90 -7.44 5.04
C VAL A 120 3.25 -8.66 5.69
N VAL A 121 1.98 -8.87 5.38
CA VAL A 121 1.31 -10.15 5.67
C VAL A 121 1.39 -11.00 4.42
N THR A 122 2.20 -12.04 4.47
CA THR A 122 2.15 -13.16 3.52
C THR A 122 1.53 -14.36 4.24
N SER A 123 0.42 -14.86 3.72
CA SER A 123 -0.27 -16.05 4.26
C SER A 123 -0.73 -16.93 3.11
N GLU A 124 -0.66 -18.24 3.31
CA GLU A 124 -1.32 -19.22 2.44
C GLU A 124 -2.84 -19.16 2.59
N ASP A 125 -3.33 -18.76 3.77
CA ASP A 125 -4.74 -18.46 4.00
C ASP A 125 -5.08 -17.08 3.42
N VAL A 126 -5.76 -17.10 2.27
CA VAL A 126 -6.23 -15.91 1.57
C VAL A 126 -7.20 -15.07 2.39
N SER A 127 -7.92 -15.67 3.34
CA SER A 127 -8.86 -14.95 4.22
C SER A 127 -8.17 -14.11 5.28
N ALA A 128 -6.91 -14.44 5.61
CA ALA A 128 -6.03 -13.65 6.47
C ALA A 128 -5.32 -12.52 5.71
N LEU A 129 -5.46 -12.49 4.38
CA LEU A 129 -4.89 -11.43 3.56
C LEU A 129 -5.78 -10.20 3.66
N ARG A 130 -5.15 -9.07 3.95
CA ARG A 130 -5.78 -7.77 4.21
C ARG A 130 -6.30 -7.12 2.93
N GLU A 131 -7.12 -7.86 2.20
CA GLU A 131 -7.57 -7.57 0.85
C GLU A 131 -9.08 -7.56 0.81
N TYR A 132 -9.65 -6.50 0.22
CA TYR A 132 -11.05 -6.50 -0.13
C TYR A 132 -11.21 -6.82 -1.61
N ILE A 133 -11.95 -7.88 -1.91
CA ILE A 133 -12.27 -8.28 -3.28
C ILE A 133 -13.70 -7.84 -3.59
N ALA A 134 -13.80 -6.77 -4.37
CA ALA A 134 -15.07 -6.34 -4.94
C ALA A 134 -15.47 -7.26 -6.07
N ARG A 135 -16.75 -7.63 -6.10
CA ARG A 135 -17.32 -8.52 -7.11
C ARG A 135 -18.61 -7.89 -7.64
N ASN A 136 -18.89 -8.10 -8.91
CA ASN A 136 -20.16 -7.71 -9.51
C ASN A 136 -21.27 -8.71 -9.14
N SER A 137 -22.50 -8.44 -9.60
CA SER A 137 -23.67 -9.30 -9.39
C SER A 137 -23.54 -10.71 -9.99
N ARG A 138 -22.62 -10.90 -10.95
CA ARG A 138 -22.27 -12.21 -11.54
C ARG A 138 -21.10 -12.88 -10.83
N ASN A 139 -20.74 -12.40 -9.64
CA ASN A 139 -19.62 -12.88 -8.83
C ASN A 139 -18.22 -12.73 -9.49
N ALA A 140 -18.13 -12.00 -10.61
CA ALA A 140 -16.86 -11.70 -11.25
C ALA A 140 -16.13 -10.60 -10.47
N GLN A 141 -14.84 -10.78 -10.25
CA GLN A 141 -14.00 -9.84 -9.51
C GLN A 141 -13.78 -8.56 -10.32
N LEU A 142 -14.13 -7.42 -9.73
CA LEU A 142 -13.96 -6.09 -10.34
C LEU A 142 -12.60 -5.50 -9.96
N TYR A 143 -12.36 -5.36 -8.66
CA TYR A 143 -11.11 -4.79 -8.14
C TYR A 143 -10.67 -5.47 -6.83
N THR A 144 -9.37 -5.35 -6.56
CA THR A 144 -8.77 -5.76 -5.29
C THR A 144 -8.27 -4.51 -4.59
N LEU A 145 -8.84 -4.17 -3.43
CA LEU A 145 -8.25 -3.17 -2.56
C LEU A 145 -7.21 -3.83 -1.68
N ILE A 146 -5.98 -3.33 -1.72
CA ILE A 146 -4.92 -3.72 -0.79
C ILE A 146 -4.76 -2.61 0.23
N PHE A 147 -4.70 -2.98 1.51
CA PHE A 147 -4.33 -2.05 2.58
C PHE A 147 -2.91 -2.33 3.04
N VAL A 148 -2.17 -1.25 3.30
CA VAL A 148 -0.81 -1.29 3.86
C VAL A 148 -0.69 -0.22 4.94
N SER A 149 -0.16 -0.62 6.09
CA SER A 149 0.12 0.27 7.22
C SER A 149 1.53 0.05 7.75
N LYS A 150 2.10 1.12 8.32
CA LYS A 150 3.36 1.07 9.09
C LYS A 150 3.12 0.79 10.58
N HIS A 151 1.86 0.63 10.99
CA HIS A 151 1.48 0.52 12.39
C HIS A 151 0.49 -0.63 12.60
N GLU A 152 0.70 -1.44 13.64
CA GLU A 152 -0.12 -2.63 13.90
C GLU A 152 -1.60 -2.29 14.19
N LEU A 153 -1.87 -1.09 14.69
CA LEU A 153 -3.24 -0.62 14.87
C LEU A 153 -3.97 -0.37 13.55
N GLY A 154 -3.28 0.14 12.51
CA GLY A 154 -3.91 0.32 11.20
C GLY A 154 -4.37 -1.01 10.62
N ASP A 155 -3.54 -2.03 10.83
CA ASP A 155 -3.84 -3.41 10.45
C ASP A 155 -5.07 -3.99 11.16
N LYS A 156 -5.17 -3.78 12.48
CA LYS A 156 -6.33 -4.21 13.28
C LYS A 156 -7.61 -3.49 12.85
N LEU A 157 -7.51 -2.18 12.59
CA LEU A 157 -8.64 -1.39 12.09
C LEU A 157 -9.13 -1.92 10.74
N TRP A 158 -8.21 -2.17 9.81
CA TRP A 158 -8.56 -2.71 8.51
C TRP A 158 -9.20 -4.09 8.59
N GLN A 159 -8.69 -4.97 9.47
CA GLN A 159 -9.32 -6.27 9.71
C GLN A 159 -10.77 -6.12 10.18
N GLY A 160 -11.03 -5.20 11.13
CA GLY A 160 -12.39 -4.91 11.58
C GLY A 160 -13.31 -4.40 10.46
N VAL A 161 -12.78 -3.60 9.52
CA VAL A 161 -13.51 -3.17 8.32
C VAL A 161 -13.86 -4.38 7.43
N LEU A 162 -12.90 -5.27 7.18
CA LEU A 162 -13.14 -6.46 6.37
C LEU A 162 -14.20 -7.38 7.00
N ASP A 163 -14.17 -7.55 8.32
CA ASP A 163 -15.13 -8.39 9.04
C ASP A 163 -16.54 -7.77 8.99
N TYR A 164 -16.65 -6.45 9.16
CA TYR A 164 -17.91 -5.72 8.99
C TYR A 164 -18.48 -5.87 7.57
N LEU A 165 -17.65 -5.75 6.54
CA LEU A 165 -18.07 -5.89 5.15
C LEU A 165 -18.50 -7.33 4.81
N LYS A 166 -17.89 -8.34 5.42
CA LYS A 166 -18.32 -9.75 5.29
C LYS A 166 -19.72 -9.94 5.89
N GLN A 167 -20.01 -9.37 7.06
CA GLN A 167 -21.31 -9.48 7.72
C GLN A 167 -22.44 -8.85 6.90
N ARG A 168 -22.23 -7.69 6.27
CA ARG A 168 -23.26 -7.04 5.43
C ARG A 168 -23.65 -7.83 4.18
N ARG A 169 -22.82 -8.76 3.71
CA ARG A 169 -23.16 -9.65 2.58
C ARG A 169 -24.11 -10.78 2.95
N LEU A 170 -24.34 -11.02 4.25
CA LEU A 170 -25.19 -12.10 4.76
C LEU A 170 -26.66 -11.68 5.00
N PHE A 171 -26.99 -10.41 4.72
CA PHE A 171 -28.33 -9.83 4.77
C PHE A 171 -28.67 -9.23 3.40
#